data_AF-A0A354HYV1-F1
#
_entry.id   AF-A0A354HYV1-F1
#
_cell.length_a   1.000
_cell.length_b   1.000
_cell.length_c   1.000
_cell.angle_alpha   90.00
_cell.angle_beta   90.00
_cell.angle_gamma   90.00
#
_symmetry.space_group_name_H-M   'P 1'
#
loop_
_entity.id
_entity.type
_entity.pdbx_description
1 polymer ?
#
loop_
_entity_poly.entity_id
_entity_poly.type
_entity_poly.pdbx_seq_one_letter_code
_entity_poly.pdbx_strand_id
1 'polypeptide(L)'
;MNNISRIILSILVYSACFATLWAEDSKRELRGVWIATVWGIDWPQKQGTTHAIQKAQKAAMTKILDQAADMNLNMVCFQVRGMADAMYESSLEPWSSFVSGKRGVSPGWDPLKWVTDECHRRGMECHAWVNPFRWSSGTKYASAPDLKWQKKGWLMTIGKNTIFNPGIEDVRQHVVDVCREIITKYEVDGLIFDDYFYPQGITESADAPDYKLYLSSETQMTIGDWRRANIHKTIADVSSMISDVRPDVRFGISPAGVAGKSDTSAPKYGIDAVNVKASDWQWADIYSDPVGWLYQHTVDFVSPQLYWPTDHPTAPFEPLTQWWNNTANAHGRHFFSSHTLADYKGKTLPRSEFSRQVEMTRRHAPGNAPGFIFYSAKFLNRLDPDMFDAPALLPPMTWKSVQALPSPAGVFSDGKAITWDPVAAPVVSRCDDADCKAIVKYAVYAVPKSVSKEKAAKTDGISAEYFLGITYDNSFTLPTTCRRGYKYAVTALDGYGMESAPSWDD
;
A
#
# COMPACT_ATOMS: atom_id res chain seq x y z
N MET A 1 32.33 37.97 -48.48
CA MET A 1 31.35 36.92 -48.12
C MET A 1 32.13 35.71 -47.65
N ASN A 2 32.41 35.64 -46.35
CA ASN A 2 33.40 34.71 -45.80
C ASN A 2 32.72 33.56 -45.05
N ASN A 3 33.17 32.34 -45.37
CA ASN A 3 32.67 31.04 -44.89
C ASN A 3 32.75 30.81 -43.37
N ILE A 4 33.15 31.81 -42.58
CA ILE A 4 33.28 31.69 -41.12
C ILE A 4 31.96 32.03 -40.41
N SER A 5 31.11 32.88 -41.00
CA SER A 5 29.82 33.26 -40.39
C SER A 5 28.72 32.21 -40.54
N ARG A 6 28.89 31.20 -41.43
CA ARG A 6 27.92 30.11 -41.62
C ARG A 6 28.16 28.90 -40.72
N ILE A 7 29.38 28.71 -40.20
CA ILE A 7 29.68 27.60 -39.29
C ILE A 7 29.29 27.95 -37.84
N ILE A 8 29.41 29.23 -37.44
CA ILE A 8 29.00 29.67 -36.10
C ILE A 8 27.46 29.69 -35.94
N LEU A 9 26.71 29.95 -37.03
CA LEU A 9 25.24 29.92 -37.00
C LEU A 9 24.65 28.50 -37.06
N SER A 10 25.46 27.49 -37.42
CA SER A 10 25.04 26.08 -37.44
C SER A 10 25.30 25.36 -36.11
N ILE A 11 26.20 25.89 -35.28
CA ILE A 11 26.50 25.36 -33.93
C ILE A 11 25.61 26.01 -32.86
N LEU A 12 25.12 27.23 -33.08
CA LEU A 12 24.18 27.92 -32.17
C LEU A 12 22.71 27.51 -32.31
N VAL A 13 22.34 26.74 -33.34
CA VAL A 13 20.97 26.23 -33.55
C VAL A 13 20.82 24.76 -33.11
N TYR A 14 21.92 24.08 -32.74
CA TYR A 14 21.88 22.72 -32.19
C TYR A 14 22.05 22.64 -30.65
N SER A 15 22.18 23.77 -29.96
CA SER A 15 22.28 23.83 -28.48
C SER A 15 21.00 24.31 -27.78
N ALA A 16 19.88 24.44 -28.51
CA ALA A 16 18.61 24.90 -27.96
C ALA A 16 17.46 23.96 -28.33
N CYS A 17 17.57 22.66 -28.03
CA CYS A 17 16.43 21.74 -27.97
C CYS A 17 16.74 20.38 -27.32
N PHE A 18 17.73 20.32 -26.43
CA PHE A 18 17.69 19.32 -25.35
C PHE A 18 17.18 20.03 -24.10
N ALA A 19 15.92 20.48 -24.16
CA ALA A 19 15.10 20.30 -22.99
C ALA A 19 15.06 18.78 -22.82
N THR A 20 15.90 18.26 -21.93
CA THR A 20 15.61 16.98 -21.32
C THR A 20 14.16 17.09 -20.89
N LEU A 21 13.29 16.37 -21.61
CA LEU A 21 12.01 15.92 -21.08
C LEU A 21 12.37 15.03 -19.89
N TRP A 22 12.83 15.64 -18.80
CA TRP A 22 12.55 15.12 -17.49
C TRP A 22 11.03 15.01 -17.51
N ALA A 23 10.52 13.78 -17.45
CA ALA A 23 9.10 13.59 -17.21
C ALA A 23 8.76 14.51 -16.04
N GLU A 24 7.85 15.47 -16.26
CA GLU A 24 7.35 16.33 -15.19
C GLU A 24 6.98 15.38 -14.06
N ASP A 25 7.69 15.46 -12.93
CA ASP A 25 7.53 14.50 -11.84
C ASP A 25 6.04 14.48 -11.49
N SER A 26 5.42 13.31 -11.61
CA SER A 26 3.96 13.22 -11.49
C SER A 26 3.57 13.71 -10.11
N LYS A 27 2.70 14.73 -10.04
CA LYS A 27 2.12 15.23 -8.78
C LYS A 27 1.63 14.08 -7.89
N ARG A 28 1.18 13.01 -8.55
CA ARG A 28 0.58 11.83 -7.93
C ARG A 28 1.39 10.59 -8.29
N GLU A 29 2.03 10.01 -7.29
CA GLU A 29 2.78 8.76 -7.39
C GLU A 29 2.77 8.04 -6.04
N LEU A 30 2.34 6.78 -6.00
CA LEU A 30 2.43 5.99 -4.78
C LEU A 30 3.86 5.47 -4.60
N ARG A 31 4.45 5.75 -3.44
CA ARG A 31 5.82 5.37 -3.09
C ARG A 31 5.82 4.67 -1.74
N GLY A 32 5.61 3.36 -1.80
CA GLY A 32 5.36 2.53 -0.62
C GLY A 32 6.57 1.71 -0.17
N VAL A 33 6.58 1.30 1.09
CA VAL A 33 7.52 0.31 1.62
C VAL A 33 6.84 -0.67 2.58
N TRP A 34 7.19 -1.95 2.47
CA TRP A 34 6.77 -2.99 3.41
C TRP A 34 7.66 -3.01 4.66
N ILE A 35 7.04 -3.05 5.83
CA ILE A 35 7.69 -3.31 7.13
C ILE A 35 7.13 -4.62 7.69
N ALA A 36 7.83 -5.71 7.43
CA ALA A 36 7.52 -7.04 7.91
C ALA A 36 7.92 -7.22 9.38
N THR A 37 6.98 -7.77 10.14
CA THR A 37 7.15 -8.05 11.57
C THR A 37 7.36 -9.52 11.89
N VAL A 38 6.83 -10.39 11.03
CA VAL A 38 7.05 -11.83 11.10
C VAL A 38 8.55 -12.14 11.09
N TRP A 39 8.98 -12.96 12.04
CA TRP A 39 10.39 -13.33 12.26
C TRP A 39 11.36 -12.14 12.47
N GLY A 40 10.85 -10.92 12.71
CA GLY A 40 11.67 -9.72 12.81
C GLY A 40 12.44 -9.40 11.53
N ILE A 41 11.85 -9.70 10.35
CA ILE A 41 12.49 -9.43 9.03
C ILE A 41 12.98 -7.98 8.96
N ASP A 42 12.08 -7.02 9.20
CA ASP A 42 12.41 -5.60 9.25
C ASP A 42 12.40 -5.11 10.70
N TRP A 43 11.30 -5.37 11.43
CA TRP A 43 11.10 -4.82 12.77
C TRP A 43 10.14 -5.67 13.63
N PRO A 44 10.33 -5.83 14.96
CA PRO A 44 11.47 -5.36 15.72
C PRO A 44 12.59 -6.41 15.79
N GLN A 45 13.83 -5.94 15.85
CA GLN A 45 15.01 -6.81 16.02
C GLN A 45 15.14 -7.37 17.45
N LYS A 46 14.53 -6.72 18.44
CA LYS A 46 14.50 -7.15 19.85
C LYS A 46 13.05 -7.22 20.34
N GLN A 47 12.72 -8.29 21.04
CA GLN A 47 11.39 -8.60 21.54
C GLN A 47 11.39 -8.58 23.06
N GLY A 48 10.29 -8.18 23.70
CA GLY A 48 10.16 -8.19 25.15
C GLY A 48 9.18 -7.17 25.69
N THR A 49 9.04 -7.14 27.02
CA THR A 49 8.04 -6.33 27.74
C THR A 49 8.66 -5.23 28.61
N THR A 50 9.98 -5.14 28.68
CA THR A 50 10.65 -4.13 29.52
C THR A 50 10.67 -2.77 28.84
N HIS A 51 10.63 -1.69 29.64
CA HIS A 51 10.68 -0.33 29.12
C HIS A 51 11.91 -0.06 28.24
N ALA A 52 13.06 -0.65 28.58
CA ALA A 52 14.28 -0.54 27.77
C ALA A 52 14.11 -1.18 26.37
N ILE A 53 13.41 -2.31 26.28
CA ILE A 53 13.11 -2.96 24.99
C ILE A 53 12.11 -2.12 24.20
N GLN A 54 11.04 -1.62 24.83
CA GLN A 54 10.07 -0.73 24.17
C GLN A 54 10.77 0.52 23.59
N LYS A 55 11.67 1.15 24.34
CA LYS A 55 12.46 2.30 23.86
C LYS A 55 13.33 1.94 22.65
N ALA A 56 13.97 0.78 22.67
CA ALA A 56 14.78 0.30 21.55
C ALA A 56 13.93 -0.03 20.30
N GLN A 57 12.74 -0.60 20.50
CA GLN A 57 11.77 -0.88 19.44
C GLN A 57 11.31 0.42 18.77
N LYS A 58 10.89 1.43 19.55
CA LYS A 58 10.49 2.74 19.05
C LYS A 58 11.63 3.42 18.28
N ALA A 59 12.84 3.46 18.84
CA ALA A 59 14.00 4.06 18.17
C ALA A 59 14.35 3.36 16.84
N ALA A 60 14.24 2.03 16.79
CA ALA A 60 14.48 1.28 15.55
C ALA A 60 13.41 1.57 14.49
N MET A 61 12.14 1.71 14.88
CA MET A 61 11.07 2.07 13.95
C MET A 61 11.22 3.52 13.48
N THR A 62 11.50 4.47 14.37
CA THR A 62 11.80 5.87 14.03
C THR A 62 12.84 5.94 12.93
N LYS A 63 13.94 5.19 13.05
CA LYS A 63 14.98 5.15 12.02
C LYS A 63 14.47 4.67 10.65
N ILE A 64 13.60 3.67 10.61
CA ILE A 64 13.01 3.17 9.37
C ILE A 64 12.10 4.23 8.75
N LEU A 65 11.24 4.86 9.56
CA LEU A 65 10.30 5.89 9.11
C LEU A 65 11.01 7.17 8.66
N ASP A 66 12.07 7.59 9.36
CA ASP A 66 12.92 8.71 8.97
C ASP A 66 13.58 8.43 7.62
N GLN A 67 14.16 7.24 7.45
CA GLN A 67 14.76 6.85 6.17
C GLN A 67 13.73 6.84 5.02
N ALA A 68 12.51 6.36 5.27
CA ALA A 68 11.45 6.38 4.26
C ALA A 68 11.05 7.82 3.88
N ALA A 69 10.90 8.70 4.88
CA ALA A 69 10.57 10.11 4.67
C ALA A 69 11.69 10.88 3.94
N ASP A 70 12.96 10.66 4.32
CA ASP A 70 14.12 11.26 3.67
C ASP A 70 14.22 10.87 2.17
N MET A 71 13.65 9.71 1.81
CA MET A 71 13.57 9.22 0.44
C MET A 71 12.26 9.61 -0.26
N ASN A 72 11.47 10.53 0.28
CA ASN A 72 10.17 10.94 -0.25
C ASN A 72 9.20 9.77 -0.51
N LEU A 73 9.27 8.70 0.29
CA LEU A 73 8.22 7.69 0.33
C LEU A 73 7.00 8.26 1.07
N ASN A 74 5.80 7.87 0.64
CA ASN A 74 4.55 8.43 1.14
C ASN A 74 3.60 7.38 1.74
N MET A 75 4.00 6.10 1.77
CA MET A 75 3.18 5.03 2.33
C MET A 75 4.01 3.93 3.00
N VAL A 76 3.55 3.45 4.15
CA VAL A 76 4.11 2.31 4.87
C VAL A 76 3.09 1.19 4.96
N CYS A 77 3.43 -0.03 4.53
CA CYS A 77 2.67 -1.24 4.79
C CYS A 77 3.22 -1.91 6.07
N PHE A 78 2.65 -1.61 7.23
CA PHE A 78 3.11 -2.15 8.51
C PHE A 78 2.42 -3.47 8.82
N GLN A 79 3.17 -4.57 9.00
CA GLN A 79 2.58 -5.89 9.28
C GLN A 79 1.96 -5.94 10.69
N VAL A 80 0.65 -5.74 10.77
CA VAL A 80 -0.09 -5.75 12.03
C VAL A 80 -0.58 -7.13 12.42
N ARG A 81 -0.80 -8.01 11.43
CA ARG A 81 -1.25 -9.39 11.63
C ARG A 81 -0.46 -10.35 10.75
N GLY A 82 0.46 -11.10 11.34
CA GLY A 82 1.35 -12.00 10.62
C GLY A 82 0.98 -13.48 10.73
N MET A 83 0.52 -13.93 11.90
CA MET A 83 0.26 -15.34 12.22
C MET A 83 -0.96 -15.47 13.16
N ALA A 84 -2.11 -14.93 12.74
CA ALA A 84 -3.31 -14.82 13.58
C ALA A 84 -2.96 -14.28 14.98
N ASP A 85 -2.26 -13.15 14.98
CA ASP A 85 -1.82 -12.41 16.15
C ASP A 85 -1.77 -10.92 15.83
N ALA A 86 -1.74 -10.09 16.88
CA ALA A 86 -1.84 -8.65 16.76
C ALA A 86 -0.56 -7.94 17.21
N MET A 87 -0.13 -6.95 16.42
CA MET A 87 0.82 -5.90 16.81
C MET A 87 0.12 -4.67 17.41
N TYR A 88 -1.04 -4.90 18.04
CA TYR A 88 -1.91 -3.88 18.59
C TYR A 88 -2.80 -4.51 19.67
N GLU A 89 -3.48 -3.70 20.47
CA GLU A 89 -4.39 -4.22 21.49
C GLU A 89 -5.67 -4.75 20.85
N SER A 90 -5.74 -6.06 20.63
CA SER A 90 -6.91 -6.74 20.07
C SER A 90 -7.74 -7.44 21.15
N SER A 91 -9.06 -7.37 21.00
CA SER A 91 -10.03 -8.18 21.74
C SER A 91 -10.29 -9.54 21.08
N LEU A 92 -9.86 -9.71 19.82
CA LEU A 92 -10.14 -10.88 18.97
C LEU A 92 -8.93 -11.81 18.81
N GLU A 93 -7.72 -11.24 18.80
CA GLU A 93 -6.47 -11.92 18.47
C GLU A 93 -5.45 -11.80 19.62
N PRO A 94 -4.62 -12.83 19.86
CA PRO A 94 -3.57 -12.74 20.86
C PRO A 94 -2.46 -11.77 20.41
N TRP A 95 -1.79 -11.12 21.37
CA TRP A 95 -0.57 -10.36 21.09
C TRP A 95 0.48 -11.22 20.38
N SER A 96 1.17 -10.63 19.40
CA SER A 96 2.22 -11.33 18.68
C SER A 96 3.45 -11.61 19.55
N SER A 97 3.99 -12.83 19.43
CA SER A 97 5.31 -13.12 20.00
C SER A 97 6.43 -12.28 19.38
N PHE A 98 6.23 -11.77 18.16
CA PHE A 98 7.27 -11.01 17.46
C PHE A 98 7.50 -9.61 18.05
N VAL A 99 6.64 -9.11 18.95
CA VAL A 99 6.88 -7.85 19.69
C VAL A 99 7.23 -8.09 21.15
N SER A 100 6.50 -8.98 21.84
CA SER A 100 6.65 -9.18 23.29
C SER A 100 7.59 -10.34 23.65
N GLY A 101 7.99 -11.17 22.68
CA GLY A 101 8.75 -12.40 22.88
C GLY A 101 7.89 -13.60 23.28
N LYS A 102 6.60 -13.39 23.60
CA LYS A 102 5.68 -14.47 23.98
C LYS A 102 4.26 -14.19 23.49
N ARG A 103 3.72 -15.10 22.68
CA ARG A 103 2.36 -14.99 22.12
C ARG A 103 1.32 -14.85 23.23
N GLY A 104 0.37 -13.94 23.04
CA GLY A 104 -0.67 -13.59 24.00
C GLY A 104 -0.23 -12.69 25.15
N VAL A 105 1.05 -12.28 25.21
CA VAL A 105 1.56 -11.34 26.23
C VAL A 105 1.69 -9.95 25.64
N SER A 106 1.07 -8.96 26.30
CA SER A 106 1.21 -7.55 25.92
C SER A 106 2.66 -7.09 26.02
N PRO A 107 3.18 -6.33 25.04
CA PRO A 107 4.50 -5.71 25.14
C PRO A 107 4.51 -4.49 26.06
N GLY A 108 3.37 -4.09 26.62
CA GLY A 108 3.22 -2.92 27.51
C GLY A 108 3.11 -1.59 26.76
N TRP A 109 2.83 -1.61 25.45
CA TRP A 109 2.53 -0.47 24.59
C TRP A 109 1.75 -0.94 23.35
N ASP A 110 1.20 -0.02 22.56
CA ASP A 110 0.49 -0.32 21.31
C ASP A 110 1.35 0.08 20.09
N PRO A 111 1.96 -0.90 19.38
CA PRO A 111 2.77 -0.63 18.20
C PRO A 111 2.00 -0.02 17.03
N LEU A 112 0.81 -0.52 16.67
CA LEU A 112 0.04 0.02 15.55
C LEU A 112 -0.32 1.48 15.77
N LYS A 113 -0.84 1.83 16.95
CA LYS A 113 -1.15 3.24 17.27
C LYS A 113 0.07 4.13 17.08
N TRP A 114 1.20 3.72 17.64
CA TRP A 114 2.42 4.52 17.61
C TRP A 114 3.00 4.64 16.19
N VAL A 115 2.98 3.56 15.39
CA VAL A 115 3.47 3.58 14.01
C VAL A 115 2.60 4.48 13.15
N THR A 116 1.27 4.40 13.27
CA THR A 116 0.35 5.28 12.56
C THR A 116 0.61 6.75 12.89
N ASP A 117 0.70 7.11 14.17
CA ASP A 117 0.98 8.48 14.60
C ASP A 117 2.32 9.01 14.04
N GLU A 118 3.35 8.17 14.02
CA GLU A 118 4.68 8.55 13.53
C GLU A 118 4.79 8.61 12.00
N CYS A 119 3.99 7.82 11.27
CA CYS A 119 3.81 7.98 9.83
C CYS A 119 3.13 9.33 9.53
N HIS A 120 2.03 9.65 10.22
CA HIS A 120 1.29 10.89 10.03
C HIS A 120 2.13 12.14 10.34
N ARG A 121 2.97 12.10 11.39
CA ARG A 121 3.95 13.17 11.68
C ARG A 121 4.94 13.44 10.56
N ARG A 122 5.18 12.46 9.68
CA ARG A 122 6.08 12.55 8.53
C ARG A 122 5.34 12.75 7.21
N GLY A 123 4.03 12.97 7.25
CA GLY A 123 3.20 13.11 6.05
C GLY A 123 3.05 11.80 5.26
N MET A 124 3.31 10.64 5.87
CA MET A 124 3.16 9.33 5.24
C MET A 124 1.84 8.67 5.64
N GLU A 125 1.24 7.91 4.73
CA GLU A 125 0.12 7.02 5.03
C GLU A 125 0.60 5.75 5.76
N CYS A 126 -0.21 5.26 6.71
CA CYS A 126 0.00 3.97 7.37
C CYS A 126 -1.08 2.98 6.92
N HIS A 127 -0.67 1.97 6.14
CA HIS A 127 -1.53 0.87 5.72
C HIS A 127 -1.27 -0.34 6.61
N ALA A 128 -2.32 -0.81 7.29
CA ALA A 128 -2.25 -2.01 8.11
C ALA A 128 -2.18 -3.27 7.22
N TRP A 129 -1.02 -3.92 7.23
CA TRP A 129 -0.79 -5.18 6.52
C TRP A 129 -1.29 -6.37 7.34
N VAL A 130 -2.27 -7.06 6.77
CA VAL A 130 -2.90 -8.24 7.34
C VAL A 130 -2.64 -9.45 6.44
N ASN A 131 -1.98 -10.47 6.99
CA ASN A 131 -2.10 -11.81 6.44
C ASN A 131 -3.47 -12.36 6.88
N PRO A 132 -4.38 -12.78 5.97
CA PRO A 132 -5.76 -13.11 6.36
C PRO A 132 -5.89 -14.48 7.03
N PHE A 133 -5.20 -15.51 6.55
CA PHE A 133 -5.48 -16.89 6.97
C PHE A 133 -4.34 -17.57 7.72
N ARG A 134 -3.09 -17.09 7.62
CA ARG A 134 -1.97 -17.76 8.29
C ARG A 134 -2.17 -17.76 9.80
N TRP A 135 -2.07 -18.96 10.39
CA TRP A 135 -2.06 -19.13 11.83
C TRP A 135 -0.66 -19.51 12.34
N SER A 136 0.07 -20.44 11.69
CA SER A 136 1.46 -20.74 12.08
C SER A 136 2.29 -21.42 10.97
N SER A 137 3.60 -21.43 11.18
CA SER A 137 4.55 -22.29 10.47
C SER A 137 5.24 -23.26 11.45
N GLY A 138 4.72 -24.48 11.59
CA GLY A 138 5.35 -25.58 12.35
C GLY A 138 5.23 -25.50 13.88
N THR A 139 4.60 -24.45 14.42
CA THR A 139 4.44 -24.27 15.87
C THR A 139 3.03 -24.59 16.31
N LYS A 140 2.89 -25.33 17.41
CA LYS A 140 1.62 -25.43 18.14
C LYS A 140 1.55 -24.28 19.14
N TYR A 141 0.69 -23.30 18.86
CA TYR A 141 0.37 -22.27 19.84
C TYR A 141 -0.68 -22.76 20.84
N ALA A 142 -0.64 -22.23 22.05
CA ALA A 142 -1.46 -22.68 23.17
C ALA A 142 -2.09 -21.51 23.95
N SER A 143 -2.22 -20.33 23.34
CA SER A 143 -2.98 -19.25 23.96
C SER A 143 -4.47 -19.61 24.01
N ALA A 144 -5.26 -18.92 24.84
CA ALA A 144 -6.68 -19.22 24.96
C ALA A 144 -7.45 -19.08 23.62
N PRO A 145 -7.22 -18.04 22.78
CA PRO A 145 -7.76 -17.99 21.42
C PRO A 145 -7.37 -19.20 20.54
N ASP A 146 -6.10 -19.61 20.60
CA ASP A 146 -5.60 -20.74 19.79
C ASP A 146 -6.34 -22.05 20.11
N LEU A 147 -6.50 -22.35 21.40
CA LEU A 147 -7.23 -23.55 21.85
C LEU A 147 -8.71 -23.48 21.48
N LYS A 148 -9.30 -22.28 21.50
CA LYS A 148 -10.69 -22.06 21.07
C LYS A 148 -10.86 -22.35 19.58
N TRP A 149 -10.00 -21.81 18.72
CA TRP A 149 -10.08 -22.04 17.27
C TRP A 149 -9.81 -23.51 16.91
N GLN A 150 -8.86 -24.16 17.60
CA GLN A 150 -8.62 -25.58 17.44
C GLN A 150 -9.88 -26.40 17.82
N LYS A 151 -10.50 -26.12 18.96
CA LYS A 151 -11.73 -26.80 19.40
C LYS A 151 -12.90 -26.59 18.43
N LYS A 152 -12.99 -25.40 17.82
CA LYS A 152 -13.99 -25.09 16.78
C LYS A 152 -13.71 -25.77 15.43
N GLY A 153 -12.56 -26.42 15.26
CA GLY A 153 -12.17 -27.03 13.98
C GLY A 153 -11.83 -26.00 12.90
N TRP A 154 -11.44 -24.79 13.29
CA TRP A 154 -11.10 -23.71 12.34
C TRP A 154 -9.74 -23.89 11.67
N LEU A 155 -8.85 -24.69 12.27
CA LEU A 155 -7.47 -24.82 11.85
C LEU A 155 -7.30 -25.96 10.85
N MET A 156 -6.59 -25.68 9.76
CA MET A 156 -6.28 -26.61 8.68
C MET A 156 -4.77 -26.66 8.46
N THR A 157 -4.18 -27.86 8.47
CA THR A 157 -2.73 -28.06 8.36
C THR A 157 -2.36 -28.74 7.05
N ILE A 158 -1.42 -28.14 6.32
CA ILE A 158 -0.84 -28.65 5.07
C ILE A 158 0.68 -28.57 5.18
N GLY A 159 1.34 -29.74 5.22
CA GLY A 159 2.77 -29.83 5.48
C GLY A 159 3.14 -29.17 6.80
N LYS A 160 4.01 -28.15 6.74
CA LYS A 160 4.43 -27.36 7.92
C LYS A 160 3.54 -26.14 8.21
N ASN A 161 2.57 -25.84 7.35
CA ASN A 161 1.77 -24.64 7.45
C ASN A 161 0.41 -24.98 8.07
N THR A 162 -0.03 -24.16 9.02
CA THR A 162 -1.38 -24.22 9.55
C THR A 162 -2.06 -22.87 9.31
N ILE A 163 -3.26 -22.91 8.74
CA ILE A 163 -4.06 -21.73 8.43
C ILE A 163 -5.44 -21.85 9.06
N PHE A 164 -6.13 -20.73 9.19
CA PHE A 164 -7.58 -20.72 9.28
C PHE A 164 -8.19 -21.23 7.98
N ASN A 165 -9.12 -22.19 8.06
CA ASN A 165 -9.76 -22.80 6.89
C ASN A 165 -10.73 -21.80 6.23
N PRO A 166 -10.42 -21.27 5.01
CA PRO A 166 -11.26 -20.25 4.37
C PRO A 166 -12.65 -20.77 3.97
N GLY A 167 -12.84 -22.09 3.90
CA GLY A 167 -14.14 -22.69 3.61
C GLY A 167 -15.18 -22.51 4.72
N ILE A 168 -14.76 -22.19 5.94
CA ILE A 168 -15.65 -22.02 7.09
C ILE A 168 -16.14 -20.57 7.16
N GLU A 169 -17.45 -20.36 7.23
CA GLU A 169 -18.03 -19.02 7.27
C GLU A 169 -17.61 -18.21 8.49
N ASP A 170 -17.65 -18.79 9.69
CA ASP A 170 -17.18 -18.12 10.90
C ASP A 170 -15.71 -17.68 10.83
N VAL A 171 -14.88 -18.42 10.08
CA VAL A 171 -13.46 -18.05 9.86
C VAL A 171 -13.38 -16.79 9.01
N ARG A 172 -14.14 -16.71 7.92
CA ARG A 172 -14.18 -15.51 7.06
C ARG A 172 -14.72 -14.32 7.83
N GLN A 173 -15.78 -14.52 8.63
CA GLN A 173 -16.32 -13.47 9.50
C GLN A 173 -15.29 -12.98 10.52
N HIS A 174 -14.51 -13.89 11.14
CA HIS A 174 -13.45 -13.49 12.07
C HIS A 174 -12.39 -12.60 11.39
N VAL A 175 -12.02 -12.87 10.13
CA VAL A 175 -11.11 -11.99 9.37
C VAL A 175 -11.72 -10.61 9.14
N VAL A 176 -13.02 -10.54 8.80
CA VAL A 176 -13.75 -9.28 8.64
C VAL A 176 -13.80 -8.50 9.96
N ASP A 177 -14.08 -9.18 11.08
CA ASP A 177 -14.17 -8.55 12.40
C ASP A 177 -12.81 -8.01 12.87
N VAL A 178 -11.71 -8.70 12.57
CA VAL A 178 -10.35 -8.21 12.83
C VAL A 178 -10.05 -6.97 11.99
N CYS A 179 -10.38 -6.98 10.70
CA CYS A 179 -10.21 -5.80 9.84
C CYS A 179 -11.06 -4.62 10.33
N ARG A 180 -12.29 -4.90 10.79
CA ARG A 180 -13.18 -3.90 11.39
C ARG A 180 -12.57 -3.30 12.66
N GLU A 181 -12.09 -4.13 13.58
CA GLU A 181 -11.43 -3.68 14.81
C GLU A 181 -10.24 -2.75 14.51
N ILE A 182 -9.45 -3.06 13.48
CA ILE A 182 -8.32 -2.22 13.07
C ILE A 182 -8.80 -0.83 12.61
N ILE A 183 -9.73 -0.76 11.66
CA ILE A 183 -10.12 0.53 11.06
C ILE A 183 -11.02 1.38 11.97
N THR A 184 -11.63 0.78 12.99
CA THR A 184 -12.42 1.52 14.00
C THR A 184 -11.55 2.03 15.14
N LYS A 185 -10.51 1.28 15.56
CA LYS A 185 -9.66 1.67 16.69
C LYS A 185 -8.48 2.56 16.30
N TYR A 186 -8.08 2.55 15.03
CA TYR A 186 -6.87 3.23 14.57
C TYR A 186 -7.14 4.05 13.31
N GLU A 187 -6.51 5.22 13.23
CA GLU A 187 -6.54 6.11 12.06
C GLU A 187 -5.61 5.60 10.94
N VAL A 188 -5.72 4.32 10.59
CA VAL A 188 -5.00 3.77 9.42
C VAL A 188 -5.61 4.34 8.13
N ASP A 189 -4.75 4.63 7.15
CA ASP A 189 -5.14 5.13 5.83
C ASP A 189 -5.61 4.01 4.89
N GLY A 190 -5.20 2.77 5.19
CA GLY A 190 -5.47 1.63 4.34
C GLY A 190 -5.36 0.28 5.04
N LEU A 191 -5.98 -0.72 4.43
CA LEU A 191 -5.73 -2.13 4.68
C LEU A 191 -5.07 -2.75 3.45
N ILE A 192 -4.09 -3.62 3.67
CA ILE A 192 -3.44 -4.37 2.58
C ILE A 192 -3.23 -5.83 2.95
N PHE A 193 -3.64 -6.75 2.08
CA PHE A 193 -3.29 -8.17 2.21
C PHE A 193 -2.08 -8.53 1.33
N ASP A 194 -1.32 -9.52 1.74
CA ASP A 194 -0.22 -10.12 0.97
C ASP A 194 -0.70 -11.33 0.14
N ASP A 195 0.22 -12.18 -0.31
CA ASP A 195 0.00 -13.26 -1.27
C ASP A 195 -0.37 -14.62 -0.65
N TYR A 196 -0.70 -14.68 0.65
CA TYR A 196 -0.96 -15.94 1.34
C TYR A 196 -2.45 -16.23 1.53
N PHE A 197 -2.96 -17.15 0.72
CA PHE A 197 -4.32 -17.67 0.80
C PHE A 197 -4.30 -19.13 1.28
N TYR A 198 -4.48 -20.10 0.37
CA TYR A 198 -4.23 -21.50 0.70
C TYR A 198 -2.73 -21.82 0.63
N PRO A 199 -2.22 -22.82 1.38
CA PRO A 199 -0.84 -23.25 1.25
C PRO A 199 -0.63 -24.08 -0.02
N GLN A 200 0.46 -23.82 -0.73
CA GLN A 200 0.89 -24.66 -1.85
C GLN A 200 1.00 -26.14 -1.43
N GLY A 201 0.67 -27.04 -2.37
CA GLY A 201 0.72 -28.49 -2.16
C GLY A 201 -0.50 -29.09 -1.48
N ILE A 202 -1.55 -28.29 -1.24
CA ILE A 202 -2.85 -28.84 -0.85
C ILE A 202 -3.46 -29.64 -2.02
N THR A 203 -3.93 -30.84 -1.74
CA THR A 203 -4.56 -31.72 -2.74
C THR A 203 -6.02 -31.31 -3.00
N GLU A 204 -6.55 -31.71 -4.16
CA GLU A 204 -7.96 -31.56 -4.54
C GLU A 204 -8.76 -32.88 -4.38
N SER A 205 -8.12 -33.91 -3.85
CA SER A 205 -8.70 -35.24 -3.64
C SER A 205 -9.36 -35.38 -2.26
N ALA A 206 -9.93 -36.57 -1.99
CA ALA A 206 -10.56 -36.92 -0.73
C ALA A 206 -9.64 -36.79 0.51
N ASP A 207 -8.32 -36.76 0.31
CA ASP A 207 -7.33 -36.55 1.36
C ASP A 207 -7.18 -35.08 1.78
N ALA A 208 -7.81 -34.14 1.06
CA ALA A 208 -7.72 -32.74 1.43
C ALA A 208 -8.43 -32.46 2.77
N PRO A 209 -7.83 -31.67 3.67
CA PRO A 209 -8.39 -31.45 5.00
C PRO A 209 -9.72 -30.67 4.99
N ASP A 210 -10.03 -29.95 3.91
CA ASP A 210 -11.29 -29.26 3.66
C ASP A 210 -12.25 -30.05 2.74
N TYR A 211 -11.90 -31.26 2.29
CA TYR A 211 -12.70 -32.00 1.30
C TYR A 211 -14.12 -32.33 1.79
N LYS A 212 -14.24 -32.73 3.06
CA LYS A 212 -15.56 -32.99 3.67
C LYS A 212 -16.43 -31.74 3.70
N LEU A 213 -15.82 -30.59 3.98
CA LEU A 213 -16.51 -29.30 4.00
C LEU A 213 -16.96 -28.92 2.58
N TYR A 214 -16.10 -29.11 1.60
CA TYR A 214 -16.44 -28.96 0.18
C TYR A 214 -17.65 -29.81 -0.22
N LEU A 215 -17.65 -31.12 0.09
CA LEU A 215 -18.78 -32.00 -0.22
C LEU A 215 -20.08 -31.56 0.47
N SER A 216 -20.00 -31.11 1.72
CA SER A 216 -21.17 -30.62 2.47
C SER A 216 -21.69 -29.25 2.00
N SER A 217 -20.93 -28.52 1.17
CA SER A 217 -21.36 -27.22 0.66
C SER A 217 -22.40 -27.31 -0.45
N GLU A 218 -22.63 -28.52 -0.99
CA GLU A 218 -23.57 -28.80 -2.11
C GLU A 218 -23.32 -27.97 -3.38
N THR A 219 -22.14 -27.33 -3.47
CA THR A 219 -21.73 -26.54 -4.62
C THR A 219 -21.57 -27.41 -5.87
N GLN A 220 -21.85 -26.83 -7.04
CA GLN A 220 -21.56 -27.43 -8.34
C GLN A 220 -20.18 -27.02 -8.88
N MET A 221 -19.43 -26.24 -8.12
CA MET A 221 -18.07 -25.84 -8.44
C MET A 221 -17.10 -27.02 -8.33
N THR A 222 -16.00 -26.99 -9.07
CA THR A 222 -14.83 -27.80 -8.74
C THR A 222 -14.31 -27.40 -7.35
N ILE A 223 -13.57 -28.27 -6.65
CA ILE A 223 -12.98 -27.88 -5.36
C ILE A 223 -12.04 -26.68 -5.49
N GLY A 224 -11.30 -26.56 -6.59
CA GLY A 224 -10.46 -25.40 -6.84
C GLY A 224 -11.26 -24.11 -7.02
N ASP A 225 -12.38 -24.15 -7.74
CA ASP A 225 -13.28 -23.00 -7.89
C ASP A 225 -13.99 -22.68 -6.57
N TRP A 226 -14.36 -23.68 -5.78
CA TRP A 226 -14.92 -23.50 -4.44
C TRP A 226 -13.93 -22.82 -3.50
N ARG A 227 -12.65 -23.22 -3.52
CA ARG A 227 -11.58 -22.56 -2.75
C ARG A 227 -11.42 -21.10 -3.18
N ARG A 228 -11.34 -20.82 -4.49
CA ARG A 228 -11.30 -19.44 -5.02
C ARG A 228 -12.53 -18.63 -4.58
N ALA A 229 -13.73 -19.22 -4.66
CA ALA A 229 -14.98 -18.57 -4.24
C ALA A 229 -14.98 -18.21 -2.74
N ASN A 230 -14.40 -19.04 -1.89
CA ASN A 230 -14.24 -18.72 -0.46
C ASN A 230 -13.30 -17.53 -0.24
N ILE A 231 -12.21 -17.43 -1.00
CA ILE A 231 -11.33 -16.26 -0.96
C ILE A 231 -12.07 -15.00 -1.44
N HIS A 232 -12.76 -15.08 -2.59
CA HIS A 232 -13.59 -14.00 -3.10
C HIS A 232 -14.61 -13.51 -2.07
N LYS A 233 -15.31 -14.42 -1.39
CA LYS A 233 -16.28 -14.05 -0.36
C LYS A 233 -15.61 -13.25 0.76
N THR A 234 -14.46 -13.72 1.29
CA THR A 234 -13.73 -12.95 2.32
C THR A 234 -13.33 -11.56 1.84
N ILE A 235 -12.78 -11.43 0.62
CA ILE A 235 -12.34 -10.14 0.08
C ILE A 235 -13.54 -9.20 -0.13
N ALA A 236 -14.65 -9.72 -0.67
CA ALA A 236 -15.89 -8.96 -0.84
C ALA A 236 -16.48 -8.51 0.50
N ASP A 237 -16.50 -9.37 1.51
CA ASP A 237 -17.03 -9.05 2.84
C ASP A 237 -16.16 -7.99 3.56
N VAL A 238 -14.83 -8.04 3.41
CA VAL A 238 -13.92 -6.98 3.90
C VAL A 238 -14.18 -5.66 3.17
N SER A 239 -14.31 -5.69 1.84
CA SER A 239 -14.58 -4.49 1.02
C SER A 239 -15.92 -3.84 1.38
N SER A 240 -16.97 -4.65 1.58
CA SER A 240 -18.28 -4.19 2.03
C SER A 240 -18.19 -3.57 3.41
N MET A 241 -17.48 -4.24 4.34
CA MET A 241 -17.28 -3.73 5.70
C MET A 241 -16.58 -2.37 5.71
N ILE A 242 -15.53 -2.20 4.91
CA ILE A 242 -14.82 -0.92 4.79
C ILE A 242 -15.79 0.16 4.27
N SER A 243 -16.54 -0.16 3.22
CA SER A 243 -17.50 0.78 2.62
C SER A 243 -18.58 1.25 3.61
N ASP A 244 -18.97 0.40 4.56
CA ASP A 244 -19.98 0.72 5.58
C ASP A 244 -19.43 1.51 6.79
N VAL A 245 -18.13 1.33 7.11
CA VAL A 245 -17.53 1.80 8.37
C VAL A 245 -16.61 2.99 8.17
N ARG A 246 -15.72 2.89 7.18
CA ARG A 246 -14.67 3.84 6.84
C ARG A 246 -14.44 3.80 5.32
N PRO A 247 -15.38 4.29 4.49
CA PRO A 247 -15.23 4.27 3.04
C PRO A 247 -14.01 5.04 2.55
N ASP A 248 -13.44 5.91 3.39
CA ASP A 248 -12.20 6.66 3.19
C ASP A 248 -10.92 5.82 3.35
N VAL A 249 -11.00 4.59 3.87
CA VAL A 249 -9.87 3.66 3.97
C VAL A 249 -9.68 2.90 2.65
N ARG A 250 -8.46 2.92 2.12
CA ARG A 250 -8.10 2.14 0.91
C ARG A 250 -8.00 0.65 1.21
N PHE A 251 -8.46 -0.20 0.30
CA PHE A 251 -8.23 -1.64 0.39
C PHE A 251 -7.42 -2.19 -0.80
N GLY A 252 -6.26 -2.76 -0.52
CA GLY A 252 -5.41 -3.37 -1.54
C GLY A 252 -5.01 -4.81 -1.25
N ILE A 253 -4.56 -5.50 -2.28
CA ILE A 253 -3.94 -6.82 -2.17
C ILE A 253 -2.66 -6.87 -2.99
N SER A 254 -1.62 -7.48 -2.45
CA SER A 254 -0.32 -7.72 -3.10
C SER A 254 -0.21 -9.20 -3.51
N PRO A 255 -0.81 -9.60 -4.65
CA PRO A 255 -0.80 -10.98 -5.11
C PRO A 255 0.57 -11.39 -5.67
N ALA A 256 0.73 -12.67 -5.98
CA ALA A 256 1.89 -13.12 -6.75
C ALA A 256 1.97 -12.42 -8.12
N GLY A 257 3.19 -12.31 -8.66
CA GLY A 257 3.43 -11.43 -9.82
C GLY A 257 2.91 -11.91 -11.18
N VAL A 258 2.54 -13.18 -11.35
CA VAL A 258 2.01 -13.73 -12.61
C VAL A 258 0.58 -14.18 -12.42
N ALA A 259 -0.37 -13.58 -13.13
CA ALA A 259 -1.79 -13.93 -13.16
C ALA A 259 -2.34 -13.90 -14.59
N GLY A 260 -3.54 -14.43 -14.80
CA GLY A 260 -4.32 -14.17 -16.01
C GLY A 260 -3.79 -14.88 -17.26
N LYS A 261 -3.44 -16.17 -17.14
CA LYS A 261 -3.18 -17.03 -18.30
C LYS A 261 -4.46 -17.34 -19.06
N SER A 262 -4.30 -17.86 -20.28
CA SER A 262 -5.41 -18.19 -21.18
C SER A 262 -6.38 -19.24 -20.65
N ASP A 263 -5.92 -20.05 -19.70
CA ASP A 263 -6.68 -21.10 -19.01
C ASP A 263 -7.16 -20.69 -17.61
N THR A 264 -6.95 -19.43 -17.20
CA THR A 264 -7.36 -18.90 -15.88
C THR A 264 -8.48 -17.87 -15.99
N SER A 265 -8.50 -16.84 -15.16
CA SER A 265 -9.62 -15.89 -15.04
C SER A 265 -9.61 -14.75 -16.06
N ALA A 266 -8.47 -14.39 -16.64
CA ALA A 266 -8.40 -13.21 -17.53
C ALA A 266 -9.39 -13.24 -18.70
N PRO A 267 -9.49 -14.33 -19.50
CA PRO A 267 -10.48 -14.37 -20.59
C PRO A 267 -11.93 -14.33 -20.09
N LYS A 268 -12.21 -14.85 -18.89
CA LYS A 268 -13.56 -14.85 -18.29
C LYS A 268 -14.02 -13.45 -17.93
N TYR A 269 -13.08 -12.54 -17.66
CA TYR A 269 -13.35 -11.16 -17.26
C TYR A 269 -13.04 -10.14 -18.37
N GLY A 270 -12.86 -10.61 -19.62
CA GLY A 270 -12.67 -9.74 -20.77
C GLY A 270 -11.27 -9.14 -20.88
N ILE A 271 -10.27 -9.78 -20.28
CA ILE A 271 -8.87 -9.35 -20.27
C ILE A 271 -8.04 -10.29 -21.14
N ASP A 272 -7.16 -9.71 -21.96
CA ASP A 272 -6.19 -10.49 -22.73
C ASP A 272 -5.26 -11.28 -21.82
N ALA A 273 -4.95 -12.52 -22.20
CA ALA A 273 -4.06 -13.35 -21.39
C ALA A 273 -2.63 -12.78 -21.33
N VAL A 274 -1.97 -12.92 -20.18
CA VAL A 274 -0.58 -12.48 -20.02
C VAL A 274 0.37 -13.33 -20.87
N ASN A 275 1.12 -12.67 -21.75
CA ASN A 275 2.06 -13.34 -22.65
C ASN A 275 3.49 -13.42 -22.07
N VAL A 276 3.67 -14.25 -21.03
CA VAL A 276 4.99 -14.58 -20.45
C VAL A 276 5.15 -16.08 -20.27
N LYS A 277 6.36 -16.61 -20.06
CA LYS A 277 6.59 -18.06 -19.93
C LYS A 277 6.32 -18.60 -18.52
N ALA A 278 6.46 -17.78 -17.49
CA ALA A 278 6.23 -18.19 -16.12
C ALA A 278 4.77 -18.60 -15.91
N SER A 279 4.54 -19.58 -15.03
CA SER A 279 3.22 -20.11 -14.70
C SER A 279 2.45 -19.16 -13.77
N ASP A 280 1.12 -19.20 -13.89
CA ASP A 280 0.18 -18.63 -12.92
C ASP A 280 -0.08 -19.66 -11.83
N TRP A 281 0.91 -19.82 -10.94
CA TRP A 281 0.78 -20.74 -9.80
C TRP A 281 -0.22 -20.21 -8.76
N GLN A 282 -0.52 -18.90 -8.77
CA GLN A 282 -1.44 -18.36 -7.78
C GLN A 282 -2.88 -18.83 -7.99
N TRP A 283 -3.27 -19.02 -9.25
CA TRP A 283 -4.56 -19.60 -9.61
C TRP A 283 -4.76 -21.03 -9.10
N ALA A 284 -3.75 -21.90 -9.32
CA ALA A 284 -3.87 -23.34 -9.13
C ALA A 284 -3.41 -23.80 -7.73
N ASP A 285 -2.35 -23.21 -7.18
CA ASP A 285 -1.70 -23.77 -5.99
C ASP A 285 -2.16 -23.09 -4.69
N ILE A 286 -2.57 -21.82 -4.75
CA ILE A 286 -3.03 -21.05 -3.58
C ILE A 286 -4.44 -20.49 -3.72
N TYR A 287 -5.11 -20.74 -4.85
CA TYR A 287 -6.50 -20.34 -5.13
C TYR A 287 -6.75 -18.83 -5.02
N SER A 288 -5.82 -18.05 -5.55
CA SER A 288 -5.86 -16.58 -5.65
C SER A 288 -6.30 -16.16 -7.05
N ASP A 289 -7.29 -15.25 -7.14
CA ASP A 289 -7.80 -14.70 -8.40
C ASP A 289 -7.87 -13.16 -8.36
N PRO A 290 -6.73 -12.49 -8.52
CA PRO A 290 -6.68 -11.03 -8.50
C PRO A 290 -7.37 -10.35 -9.68
N VAL A 291 -7.53 -11.03 -10.83
CA VAL A 291 -8.29 -10.48 -11.95
C VAL A 291 -9.77 -10.42 -11.60
N GLY A 292 -10.27 -11.46 -10.94
CA GLY A 292 -11.64 -11.46 -10.43
C GLY A 292 -11.91 -10.37 -9.39
N TRP A 293 -10.97 -10.07 -8.49
CA TRP A 293 -11.14 -8.98 -7.51
C TRP A 293 -11.21 -7.60 -8.18
N LEU A 294 -10.40 -7.38 -9.22
CA LEU A 294 -10.46 -6.17 -10.04
C LEU A 294 -11.81 -6.08 -10.76
N TYR A 295 -12.24 -7.14 -11.45
CA TYR A 295 -13.52 -7.21 -12.14
C TYR A 295 -14.72 -6.97 -11.22
N GLN A 296 -14.70 -7.55 -10.01
CA GLN A 296 -15.76 -7.40 -9.00
C GLN A 296 -15.66 -6.09 -8.22
N HIS A 297 -14.63 -5.27 -8.46
CA HIS A 297 -14.41 -4.01 -7.76
C HIS A 297 -14.27 -4.15 -6.23
N THR A 298 -13.83 -5.32 -5.74
CA THR A 298 -13.72 -5.61 -4.30
C THR A 298 -12.40 -5.12 -3.69
N VAL A 299 -11.48 -4.62 -4.52
CA VAL A 299 -10.26 -3.94 -4.11
C VAL A 299 -10.18 -2.58 -4.78
N ASP A 300 -9.52 -1.63 -4.12
CA ASP A 300 -9.19 -0.31 -4.66
C ASP A 300 -7.90 -0.36 -5.51
N PHE A 301 -6.98 -1.27 -5.17
CA PHE A 301 -5.77 -1.48 -5.93
C PHE A 301 -5.21 -2.90 -5.81
N VAL A 302 -4.37 -3.27 -6.77
CA VAL A 302 -3.49 -4.44 -6.67
C VAL A 302 -2.03 -4.02 -6.69
N SER A 303 -1.20 -4.74 -5.94
CA SER A 303 0.24 -4.52 -5.90
C SER A 303 1.05 -5.81 -6.17
N PRO A 304 1.01 -6.36 -7.39
CA PRO A 304 1.58 -7.68 -7.67
C PRO A 304 3.10 -7.72 -7.43
N GLN A 305 3.57 -8.85 -6.90
CA GLN A 305 4.95 -9.10 -6.51
C GLN A 305 5.84 -9.41 -7.72
N LEU A 306 6.33 -8.37 -8.40
CA LEU A 306 7.19 -8.47 -9.58
C LEU A 306 8.66 -8.65 -9.17
N TYR A 307 8.94 -9.71 -8.41
CA TYR A 307 10.21 -9.94 -7.72
C TYR A 307 11.26 -10.64 -8.58
N TRP A 308 11.36 -10.22 -9.85
CA TRP A 308 12.33 -10.73 -10.81
C TRP A 308 13.16 -9.58 -11.40
N PRO A 309 14.40 -9.85 -11.82
CA PRO A 309 15.16 -8.91 -12.65
C PRO A 309 14.39 -8.56 -13.92
N THR A 310 14.64 -7.35 -14.43
CA THR A 310 14.05 -6.80 -15.65
C THR A 310 14.23 -7.70 -16.86
N ASP A 311 15.34 -8.42 -16.94
CA ASP A 311 15.70 -9.34 -18.04
C ASP A 311 15.35 -10.81 -17.76
N HIS A 312 14.57 -11.10 -16.71
CA HIS A 312 14.27 -12.47 -16.32
C HIS A 312 13.59 -13.26 -17.46
N PRO A 313 14.11 -14.46 -17.82
CA PRO A 313 13.77 -15.12 -19.10
C PRO A 313 12.33 -15.63 -19.21
N THR A 314 11.63 -15.77 -18.08
CA THR A 314 10.26 -16.30 -18.04
C THR A 314 9.23 -15.35 -17.43
N ALA A 315 9.67 -14.39 -16.62
CA ALA A 315 8.84 -13.42 -15.92
C ALA A 315 9.51 -12.03 -16.02
N PRO A 316 9.72 -11.52 -17.23
CA PRO A 316 10.36 -10.22 -17.42
C PRO A 316 9.49 -9.12 -16.80
N PHE A 317 10.12 -8.16 -16.13
CA PHE A 317 9.43 -7.13 -15.35
C PHE A 317 8.49 -6.28 -16.21
N GLU A 318 8.98 -5.77 -17.36
CA GLU A 318 8.25 -4.81 -18.18
C GLU A 318 6.94 -5.35 -18.77
N PRO A 319 6.91 -6.54 -19.42
CA PRO A 319 5.65 -7.12 -19.89
C PRO A 319 4.63 -7.40 -18.79
N LEU A 320 5.09 -7.77 -17.59
CA LEU A 320 4.19 -7.97 -16.44
C LEU A 320 3.60 -6.64 -15.97
N THR A 321 4.43 -5.61 -15.80
CA THR A 321 3.99 -4.26 -15.43
C THR A 321 2.97 -3.71 -16.42
N GLN A 322 3.24 -3.84 -17.73
CA GLN A 322 2.30 -3.40 -18.76
C GLN A 322 0.97 -4.15 -18.68
N TRP A 323 1.02 -5.47 -18.54
CA TRP A 323 -0.19 -6.29 -18.46
C TRP A 323 -1.03 -5.94 -17.22
N TRP A 324 -0.41 -5.86 -16.05
CA TRP A 324 -1.11 -5.53 -14.81
C TRP A 324 -1.73 -4.13 -14.83
N ASN A 325 -1.00 -3.13 -15.36
CA ASN A 325 -1.54 -1.80 -15.53
C ASN A 325 -2.78 -1.82 -16.45
N ASN A 326 -2.70 -2.49 -17.60
CA ASN A 326 -3.83 -2.59 -18.52
C ASN A 326 -5.03 -3.29 -17.88
N THR A 327 -4.79 -4.37 -17.15
CA THR A 327 -5.84 -5.13 -16.43
C THR A 327 -6.51 -4.29 -15.36
N ALA A 328 -5.75 -3.58 -14.53
CA ALA A 328 -6.33 -2.73 -13.48
C ALA A 328 -7.10 -1.54 -14.07
N ASN A 329 -6.55 -0.90 -15.12
CA ASN A 329 -7.17 0.22 -15.80
C ASN A 329 -8.48 -0.16 -16.51
N ALA A 330 -8.53 -1.35 -17.12
CA ALA A 330 -9.75 -1.88 -17.73
C ALA A 330 -10.91 -2.03 -16.73
N HIS A 331 -10.60 -2.16 -15.44
CA HIS A 331 -11.58 -2.22 -14.35
C HIS A 331 -11.60 -0.95 -13.48
N GLY A 332 -10.98 0.14 -13.94
CA GLY A 332 -10.98 1.43 -13.23
C GLY A 332 -10.43 1.32 -11.80
N ARG A 333 -9.36 0.54 -11.59
CA ARG A 333 -8.66 0.37 -10.32
C ARG A 333 -7.18 0.65 -10.49
N HIS A 334 -6.50 0.92 -9.38
CA HIS A 334 -5.07 1.20 -9.43
C HIS A 334 -4.22 -0.07 -9.47
N PHE A 335 -3.07 0.07 -10.13
CA PHE A 335 -1.98 -0.89 -10.10
C PHE A 335 -0.74 -0.20 -9.55
N PHE A 336 -0.07 -0.84 -8.59
CA PHE A 336 1.23 -0.41 -8.10
C PHE A 336 2.21 -1.58 -8.19
N SER A 337 3.36 -1.43 -8.83
CA SER A 337 4.28 -2.56 -8.95
C SER A 337 4.99 -2.84 -7.62
N SER A 338 5.02 -4.09 -7.14
CA SER A 338 5.83 -4.40 -5.95
C SER A 338 7.20 -4.92 -6.35
N HIS A 339 8.26 -4.32 -5.80
CA HIS A 339 9.65 -4.60 -6.16
C HIS A 339 10.36 -5.23 -4.98
N THR A 340 11.10 -6.32 -5.19
CA THR A 340 11.99 -6.81 -4.14
C THR A 340 13.33 -6.07 -4.20
N LEU A 341 13.78 -5.58 -3.05
CA LEU A 341 15.13 -5.03 -2.85
C LEU A 341 16.10 -6.10 -2.33
N ALA A 342 15.67 -7.36 -2.23
CA ALA A 342 16.53 -8.46 -1.79
C ALA A 342 17.41 -8.98 -2.95
N ASP A 343 18.34 -9.87 -2.62
CA ASP A 343 19.14 -10.56 -3.62
C ASP A 343 18.31 -11.60 -4.37
N TYR A 344 18.51 -11.67 -5.69
CA TYR A 344 17.80 -12.63 -6.53
C TYR A 344 18.64 -13.90 -6.69
N LYS A 345 18.15 -15.03 -6.15
CA LYS A 345 18.84 -16.33 -6.18
C LYS A 345 20.30 -16.24 -5.69
N GLY A 346 20.53 -15.49 -4.61
CA GLY A 346 21.86 -15.28 -4.03
C GLY A 346 22.77 -14.30 -4.80
N LYS A 347 22.25 -13.64 -5.84
CA LYS A 347 22.96 -12.60 -6.58
C LYS A 347 22.46 -11.22 -6.18
N THR A 348 23.39 -10.37 -5.77
CA THR A 348 23.10 -8.96 -5.48
C THR A 348 22.76 -8.22 -6.76
N LEU A 349 21.55 -7.66 -6.82
CA LEU A 349 21.12 -6.77 -7.91
C LEU A 349 21.75 -5.38 -7.72
N PRO A 350 22.23 -4.74 -8.80
CA PRO A 350 22.79 -3.39 -8.77
C PRO A 350 21.70 -2.34 -8.53
N ARG A 351 22.05 -1.16 -8.00
CA ARG A 351 21.09 -0.07 -7.77
C ARG A 351 20.34 0.35 -9.04
N SER A 352 21.03 0.37 -10.16
CA SER A 352 20.47 0.69 -11.48
C SER A 352 19.35 -0.25 -11.91
N GLU A 353 19.29 -1.46 -11.35
CA GLU A 353 18.17 -2.38 -11.60
C GLU A 353 16.85 -1.83 -11.03
N PHE A 354 16.89 -1.27 -9.81
CA PHE A 354 15.72 -0.69 -9.17
C PHE A 354 15.29 0.60 -9.87
N SER A 355 16.24 1.46 -10.27
CA SER A 355 15.93 2.65 -11.09
C SER A 355 15.23 2.26 -12.40
N ARG A 356 15.71 1.22 -13.08
CA ARG A 356 15.06 0.71 -14.30
C ARG A 356 13.65 0.18 -14.06
N GLN A 357 13.40 -0.51 -12.95
CA GLN A 357 12.06 -1.00 -12.60
C GLN A 357 11.07 0.15 -12.33
N VAL A 358 11.52 1.20 -11.63
CA VAL A 358 10.75 2.44 -11.42
C VAL A 358 10.44 3.13 -12.74
N GLU A 359 11.44 3.31 -13.61
CA GLU A 359 11.26 3.91 -14.94
C GLU A 359 10.30 3.11 -15.83
N MET A 360 10.41 1.78 -15.84
CA MET A 360 9.48 0.90 -16.56
C MET A 360 8.05 1.05 -16.03
N THR A 361 7.88 1.18 -14.71
CA THR A 361 6.57 1.41 -14.09
C THR A 361 5.96 2.73 -14.54
N ARG A 362 6.73 3.82 -14.46
CA ARG A 362 6.29 5.16 -14.90
C ARG A 362 5.91 5.19 -16.38
N ARG A 363 6.66 4.48 -17.24
CA ARG A 363 6.42 4.40 -18.69
C ARG A 363 5.09 3.73 -19.04
N HIS A 364 4.69 2.72 -18.27
CA HIS A 364 3.48 1.92 -18.56
C HIS A 364 2.23 2.40 -17.83
N ALA A 365 2.34 3.36 -16.90
CA ALA A 365 1.21 3.95 -16.19
C ALA A 365 1.05 5.48 -16.44
N PRO A 366 1.12 5.98 -17.70
CA PRO A 366 1.01 7.42 -17.95
C PRO A 366 -0.40 7.93 -17.59
N GLY A 367 -0.48 8.86 -16.63
CA GLY A 367 -1.70 9.58 -16.26
C GLY A 367 -2.71 8.83 -15.39
N ASN A 368 -2.43 7.59 -14.96
CA ASN A 368 -3.43 6.72 -14.31
C ASN A 368 -2.94 6.07 -13.01
N ALA A 369 -2.30 6.86 -12.13
CA ALA A 369 -1.77 6.44 -10.83
C ALA A 369 -0.45 5.61 -10.89
N PRO A 370 0.68 6.17 -11.38
CA PRO A 370 1.95 5.47 -11.28
C PRO A 370 2.29 5.21 -9.80
N GLY A 371 2.97 4.10 -9.52
CA GLY A 371 3.49 3.86 -8.18
C GLY A 371 4.04 2.45 -7.98
N PHE A 372 4.69 2.29 -6.83
CA PHE A 372 5.40 1.07 -6.48
C PHE A 372 5.48 0.89 -4.97
N ILE A 373 5.63 -0.37 -4.53
CA ILE A 373 5.84 -0.72 -3.13
C ILE A 373 7.09 -1.59 -2.99
N PHE A 374 8.07 -1.12 -2.25
CA PHE A 374 9.35 -1.80 -2.05
C PHE A 374 9.29 -2.84 -0.93
N TYR A 375 9.67 -4.09 -1.24
CA TYR A 375 9.85 -5.17 -0.29
C TYR A 375 11.35 -5.45 -0.08
N SER A 376 11.95 -5.12 1.05
CA SER A 376 11.34 -4.55 2.26
C SER A 376 12.23 -3.47 2.89
N ALA A 377 11.72 -2.82 3.93
CA ALA A 377 12.34 -1.68 4.60
C ALA A 377 13.82 -1.88 4.99
N LYS A 378 14.20 -3.11 5.38
CA LYS A 378 15.60 -3.48 5.68
C LYS A 378 16.59 -3.15 4.57
N PHE A 379 16.13 -3.11 3.32
CA PHE A 379 16.97 -2.94 2.14
C PHE A 379 16.83 -1.57 1.46
N LEU A 380 16.13 -0.60 2.08
CA LEU A 380 15.93 0.73 1.49
C LEU A 380 17.23 1.43 1.10
N ASN A 381 18.32 1.17 1.83
CA ASN A 381 19.66 1.71 1.52
C ASN A 381 20.26 1.21 0.19
N ARG A 382 19.58 0.29 -0.52
CA ARG A 382 19.95 -0.16 -1.85
C ARG A 382 19.33 0.66 -2.97
N LEU A 383 18.31 1.46 -2.68
CA LEU A 383 17.80 2.42 -3.65
C LEU A 383 18.82 3.54 -3.84
N ASP A 384 18.69 4.23 -4.96
CA ASP A 384 19.37 5.51 -5.15
C ASP A 384 18.79 6.52 -4.15
N PRO A 385 19.60 7.20 -3.31
CA PRO A 385 19.08 8.22 -2.40
C PRO A 385 18.34 9.34 -3.13
N ASP A 386 18.76 9.65 -4.36
CA ASP A 386 18.18 10.72 -5.20
C ASP A 386 17.16 10.13 -6.21
N MET A 387 16.59 8.96 -5.92
CA MET A 387 15.58 8.34 -6.80
C MET A 387 14.31 9.19 -6.91
N PHE A 388 14.00 9.95 -5.85
CA PHE A 388 12.79 10.76 -5.72
C PHE A 388 13.16 12.15 -5.20
N ASP A 389 13.36 13.10 -6.12
CA ASP A 389 13.85 14.44 -5.78
C ASP A 389 12.80 15.37 -5.14
N ALA A 390 11.52 15.05 -5.29
CA ALA A 390 10.40 15.83 -4.77
C ALA A 390 9.35 14.93 -4.11
N PRO A 391 8.60 15.41 -3.10
CA PRO A 391 7.47 14.68 -2.53
C PRO A 391 6.36 14.47 -3.57
N ALA A 392 5.50 13.48 -3.36
CA ALA A 392 4.36 13.19 -4.22
C ALA A 392 3.10 12.86 -3.41
N LEU A 393 1.93 13.23 -3.92
CA LEU A 393 0.65 12.79 -3.40
C LEU A 393 0.38 11.34 -3.82
N LEU A 394 -0.44 10.64 -3.05
CA LEU A 394 -0.99 9.38 -3.54
C LEU A 394 -2.03 9.64 -4.64
N PRO A 395 -2.17 8.73 -5.61
CA PRO A 395 -3.23 8.83 -6.62
C PRO A 395 -4.63 8.71 -6.01
N PRO A 396 -5.60 9.52 -6.45
CA PRO A 396 -6.93 9.58 -5.86
C PRO A 396 -7.80 8.40 -6.30
N MET A 397 -8.66 7.90 -5.41
CA MET A 397 -9.69 6.90 -5.74
C MET A 397 -10.87 7.55 -6.46
N THR A 398 -10.70 7.86 -7.74
CA THR A 398 -11.69 8.60 -8.56
C THR A 398 -13.02 7.86 -8.76
N TRP A 399 -13.10 6.57 -8.43
CA TRP A 399 -14.32 5.75 -8.47
C TRP A 399 -15.18 5.83 -7.20
N LYS A 400 -14.71 6.50 -6.13
CA LYS A 400 -15.49 6.69 -4.91
C LYS A 400 -16.26 8.01 -4.99
N SER A 401 -17.50 8.03 -4.48
CA SER A 401 -18.32 9.25 -4.46
C SER A 401 -17.80 10.20 -3.38
N VAL A 402 -17.49 11.44 -3.78
CA VAL A 402 -16.83 12.42 -2.91
C VAL A 402 -17.79 13.53 -2.53
N GLN A 403 -17.94 13.79 -1.23
CA GLN A 403 -18.32 15.12 -0.77
C GLN A 403 -17.06 15.97 -0.75
N ALA A 404 -16.99 16.98 -1.62
CA ALA A 404 -15.82 17.85 -1.68
C ALA A 404 -15.60 18.52 -0.31
N LEU A 405 -14.40 18.36 0.24
CA LEU A 405 -14.02 19.09 1.45
C LEU A 405 -13.99 20.60 1.17
N PRO A 406 -14.41 21.43 2.13
CA PRO A 406 -14.23 22.87 2.01
C PRO A 406 -12.74 23.22 2.01
N SER A 407 -12.40 24.31 1.35
CA SER A 407 -11.06 24.88 1.40
C SER A 407 -10.71 25.29 2.85
N PRO A 408 -9.46 25.11 3.30
CA PRO A 408 -9.01 25.59 4.61
C PRO A 408 -9.27 27.09 4.79
N ALA A 409 -9.67 27.53 5.98
CA ALA A 409 -9.85 28.95 6.28
C ALA A 409 -8.65 29.51 7.08
N GLY A 410 -8.49 30.83 7.10
CA GLY A 410 -7.52 31.48 8.00
C GLY A 410 -6.05 31.14 7.72
N VAL A 411 -5.69 30.84 6.47
CA VAL A 411 -4.31 30.52 6.09
C VAL A 411 -3.41 31.72 6.39
N PHE A 412 -2.39 31.51 7.23
CA PHE A 412 -1.47 32.55 7.68
C PHE A 412 -0.05 32.02 7.77
N SER A 413 0.93 32.82 7.34
CA SER A 413 2.36 32.52 7.45
C SER A 413 3.07 33.53 8.36
N ASP A 414 3.85 33.02 9.31
CA ASP A 414 4.74 33.84 10.16
C ASP A 414 6.18 33.93 9.59
N GLY A 415 6.41 33.37 8.40
CA GLY A 415 7.72 33.28 7.75
C GLY A 415 8.60 32.11 8.22
N LYS A 416 8.15 31.29 9.17
CA LYS A 416 8.78 30.02 9.58
C LYS A 416 7.85 28.83 9.40
N ALA A 417 6.57 29.02 9.67
CA ALA A 417 5.51 28.05 9.50
C ALA A 417 4.28 28.71 8.86
N ILE A 418 3.40 27.87 8.35
CA ILE A 418 2.06 28.24 7.91
C ILE A 418 1.03 27.49 8.76
N THR A 419 -0.06 28.18 9.10
CA THR A 419 -1.15 27.69 9.96
C THR A 419 -2.51 28.00 9.34
N TRP A 420 -3.53 27.22 9.65
CA TRP A 420 -4.89 27.42 9.18
C TRP A 420 -5.92 26.86 10.18
N ASP A 421 -7.19 27.21 9.96
CA ASP A 421 -8.31 26.63 10.70
C ASP A 421 -8.55 25.18 10.25
N PRO A 422 -8.77 24.24 11.19
CA PRO A 422 -8.99 22.84 10.83
C PRO A 422 -10.28 22.66 10.03
N VAL A 423 -10.20 21.88 8.95
CA VAL A 423 -11.36 21.40 8.20
C VAL A 423 -12.01 20.26 8.97
N ALA A 424 -13.32 20.36 9.19
CA ALA A 424 -14.07 19.32 9.89
C ALA A 424 -14.03 18.00 9.10
N ALA A 425 -13.62 16.93 9.76
CA ALA A 425 -13.67 15.59 9.20
C ALA A 425 -15.13 15.18 8.92
N PRO A 426 -15.44 14.69 7.70
CA PRO A 426 -16.77 14.17 7.44
C PRO A 426 -17.05 12.95 8.32
N VAL A 427 -18.31 12.78 8.67
CA VAL A 427 -18.78 11.56 9.33
C VAL A 427 -18.75 10.45 8.29
N VAL A 428 -17.95 9.41 8.55
CA VAL A 428 -17.67 8.32 7.61
C VAL A 428 -18.47 7.05 7.89
N SER A 429 -19.28 7.04 8.94
CA SER A 429 -19.90 5.82 9.42
C SER A 429 -21.44 5.85 9.46
N ARG A 430 -22.01 4.64 9.46
CA ARG A 430 -23.27 4.32 10.13
C ARG A 430 -23.05 3.75 11.56
N CYS A 431 -21.83 3.81 12.09
CA CYS A 431 -21.54 3.26 13.42
C CYS A 431 -21.81 4.32 14.49
N ASP A 432 -22.42 3.91 15.60
CA ASP A 432 -22.76 4.79 16.73
C ASP A 432 -21.53 5.27 17.53
N ASP A 433 -20.32 5.04 17.01
CA ASP A 433 -19.07 5.47 17.64
C ASP A 433 -18.71 6.88 17.17
N ALA A 434 -18.89 7.85 18.08
CA ALA A 434 -18.64 9.28 17.84
C ALA A 434 -17.19 9.60 17.45
N ASP A 435 -16.27 8.66 17.68
CA ASP A 435 -14.84 8.80 17.38
C ASP A 435 -14.45 8.27 15.99
N CYS A 436 -15.38 7.62 15.26
CA CYS A 436 -15.11 7.12 13.90
C CYS A 436 -15.27 8.24 12.86
N LYS A 437 -14.21 9.03 12.67
CA LYS A 437 -14.16 10.16 11.72
C LYS A 437 -13.23 9.86 10.54
N ALA A 438 -13.47 10.53 9.42
CA ALA A 438 -12.56 10.46 8.29
C ALA A 438 -11.21 11.06 8.67
N ILE A 439 -10.16 10.54 8.04
CA ILE A 439 -8.85 11.19 8.11
C ILE A 439 -8.89 12.43 7.21
N VAL A 440 -8.55 13.59 7.77
CA VAL A 440 -8.32 14.83 7.03
C VAL A 440 -6.85 15.14 7.09
N LYS A 441 -6.25 15.36 5.92
CA LYS A 441 -4.85 15.80 5.79
C LYS A 441 -4.77 16.97 4.82
N TYR A 442 -3.61 17.60 4.72
CA TYR A 442 -3.44 18.82 3.95
C TYR A 442 -2.20 18.73 3.06
N ALA A 443 -2.35 19.16 1.81
CA ALA A 443 -1.22 19.39 0.91
C ALA A 443 -0.82 20.87 0.96
N VAL A 444 0.48 21.12 1.15
CA VAL A 444 1.04 22.47 1.31
C VAL A 444 1.93 22.80 0.12
N TYR A 445 1.80 24.01 -0.39
CA TYR A 445 2.51 24.50 -1.56
C TYR A 445 3.23 25.82 -1.27
N ALA A 446 4.39 26.02 -1.89
CA ALA A 446 5.10 27.30 -1.91
C ALA A 446 5.32 27.76 -3.37
N VAL A 447 4.62 28.82 -3.75
CA VAL A 447 4.66 29.37 -5.10
C VAL A 447 5.44 30.69 -5.09
N PRO A 448 6.45 30.90 -5.94
CA PRO A 448 7.18 32.16 -6.00
C PRO A 448 6.21 33.33 -6.20
N LYS A 449 6.43 34.46 -5.51
CA LYS A 449 5.56 35.65 -5.62
C LYS A 449 5.50 36.22 -7.04
N SER A 450 6.48 35.91 -7.89
CA SER A 450 6.52 36.26 -9.31
C SER A 450 5.59 35.41 -10.20
N VAL A 451 5.11 34.27 -9.72
CA VAL A 451 4.21 33.37 -10.45
C VAL A 451 2.76 33.67 -10.05
N SER A 452 1.88 33.92 -11.02
CA SER A 452 0.46 34.16 -10.74
C SER A 452 -0.26 32.88 -10.32
N LYS A 453 -1.43 32.99 -9.65
CA LYS A 453 -2.18 31.80 -9.20
C LYS A 453 -2.64 30.95 -10.40
N GLU A 454 -2.98 31.60 -11.50
CA GLU A 454 -3.40 30.96 -12.76
C GLU A 454 -2.26 30.18 -13.42
N LYS A 455 -1.02 30.71 -13.35
CA LYS A 455 0.17 30.01 -13.87
C LYS A 455 0.59 28.82 -13.01
N ALA A 456 0.34 28.89 -11.70
CA ALA A 456 0.63 27.80 -10.77
C ALA A 456 -0.42 26.67 -10.82
N ALA A 457 -1.61 26.94 -11.36
CA ALA A 457 -2.69 25.99 -11.45
C ALA A 457 -2.51 25.00 -12.62
N LYS A 458 -2.90 23.75 -12.37
CA LYS A 458 -3.01 22.63 -13.32
C LYS A 458 -4.42 22.04 -13.20
N THR A 459 -4.71 21.02 -14.01
CA THR A 459 -6.02 20.34 -14.01
C THR A 459 -6.35 19.65 -12.68
N ASP A 460 -5.33 19.24 -11.92
CA ASP A 460 -5.46 18.53 -10.66
C ASP A 460 -5.03 19.37 -9.44
N GLY A 461 -5.17 20.70 -9.51
CA GLY A 461 -4.86 21.62 -8.41
C GLY A 461 -3.63 22.47 -8.68
N ILE A 462 -2.78 22.68 -7.67
CA ILE A 462 -1.51 23.40 -7.84
C ILE A 462 -0.43 22.46 -8.40
N SER A 463 0.43 22.97 -9.29
CA SER A 463 1.54 22.24 -9.93
C SER A 463 2.45 21.54 -8.90
N ALA A 464 2.89 20.32 -9.24
CA ALA A 464 3.77 19.50 -8.42
C ALA A 464 5.10 20.19 -8.08
N GLU A 465 5.59 21.05 -8.97
CA GLU A 465 6.84 21.80 -8.79
C GLU A 465 6.84 22.70 -7.54
N TYR A 466 5.65 23.05 -7.03
CA TYR A 466 5.47 23.90 -5.84
C TYR A 466 5.10 23.11 -4.59
N PHE A 467 4.96 21.78 -4.69
CA PHE A 467 4.50 20.93 -3.60
C PHE A 467 5.58 20.74 -2.53
N LEU A 468 5.26 21.03 -1.27
CA LEU A 468 6.18 20.88 -0.15
C LEU A 468 5.99 19.58 0.63
N GLY A 469 4.78 19.02 0.64
CA GLY A 469 4.48 17.81 1.38
C GLY A 469 3.08 17.79 1.99
N ILE A 470 2.81 16.71 2.73
CA ILE A 470 1.55 16.43 3.41
C ILE A 470 1.72 16.66 4.91
N THR A 471 0.69 17.16 5.57
CA THR A 471 0.58 17.16 7.04
C THR A 471 -0.81 16.75 7.48
N TYR A 472 -0.88 16.10 8.64
CA TYR A 472 -2.14 15.75 9.33
C TYR A 472 -2.49 16.80 10.40
N ASP A 473 -1.57 17.73 10.68
CA ASP A 473 -1.79 18.86 11.56
C ASP A 473 -2.33 20.07 10.77
N ASN A 474 -2.88 21.06 11.47
CA ASN A 474 -3.28 22.34 10.89
C ASN A 474 -2.12 23.37 10.81
N SER A 475 -0.90 22.85 10.72
CA SER A 475 0.31 23.65 10.56
C SER A 475 1.38 22.89 9.77
N PHE A 476 2.28 23.64 9.13
CA PHE A 476 3.41 23.09 8.39
C PHE A 476 4.66 23.96 8.56
N THR A 477 5.78 23.34 8.91
CA THR A 477 7.07 24.05 9.03
C THR A 477 7.69 24.25 7.66
N LEU A 478 7.96 25.51 7.29
CA LEU A 478 8.49 25.85 5.98
C LEU A 478 9.99 25.52 5.89
N PRO A 479 10.43 24.85 4.80
CA PRO A 479 11.84 24.71 4.46
C PRO A 479 12.51 26.08 4.41
N THR A 480 13.75 26.18 4.88
CA THR A 480 14.49 27.46 4.93
C THR A 480 14.56 28.16 3.58
N THR A 481 14.65 27.39 2.49
CA THR A 481 14.65 27.84 1.10
C THR A 481 13.34 28.48 0.65
N CYS A 482 12.21 28.13 1.28
CA CYS A 482 10.88 28.61 0.93
C CYS A 482 10.37 29.74 1.84
N ARG A 483 11.11 30.14 2.87
CA ARG A 483 10.64 31.14 3.87
C ARG A 483 10.52 32.58 3.36
N ARG A 484 11.13 32.91 2.21
CA ARG A 484 11.14 34.27 1.63
C ARG A 484 10.93 34.21 0.13
N GLY A 485 10.16 35.15 -0.41
CA GLY A 485 9.91 35.26 -1.86
C GLY A 485 8.79 34.36 -2.38
N TYR A 486 8.08 33.65 -1.50
CA TYR A 486 6.95 32.78 -1.83
C TYR A 486 5.64 33.32 -1.24
N LYS A 487 4.53 32.96 -1.86
CA LYS A 487 3.20 32.89 -1.28
C LYS A 487 2.86 31.41 -1.12
N TYR A 488 2.01 31.08 -0.16
CA TYR A 488 1.74 29.69 0.19
C TYR A 488 0.28 29.37 -0.06
N ALA A 489 0.03 28.10 -0.36
CA ALA A 489 -1.31 27.59 -0.48
C ALA A 489 -1.47 26.28 0.28
N VAL A 490 -2.68 26.06 0.78
CA VAL A 490 -3.07 24.84 1.47
C VAL A 490 -4.34 24.31 0.82
N THR A 491 -4.37 23.01 0.58
CA THR A 491 -5.60 22.28 0.21
C THR A 491 -5.85 21.22 1.27
N ALA A 492 -7.11 21.03 1.66
CA ALA A 492 -7.52 19.82 2.37
C ALA A 492 -7.61 18.66 1.38
N LEU A 493 -7.18 17.48 1.82
CA LEU A 493 -7.27 16.19 1.15
C LEU A 493 -8.31 15.33 1.89
N ASP A 494 -9.27 14.80 1.15
CA ASP A 494 -10.13 13.75 1.69
C ASP A 494 -9.40 12.41 1.75
N GLY A 495 -9.97 11.41 2.41
CA GLY A 495 -9.38 10.07 2.46
C GLY A 495 -9.38 9.33 1.12
N TYR A 496 -10.07 9.86 0.09
CA TYR A 496 -9.96 9.37 -1.28
C TYR A 496 -8.72 9.92 -1.99
N GLY A 497 -8.10 10.99 -1.48
CA GLY A 497 -6.92 11.66 -2.04
C GLY A 497 -7.24 12.83 -2.96
N MET A 498 -8.50 13.30 -2.97
CA MET A 498 -8.94 14.48 -3.74
C MET A 498 -8.61 15.75 -2.99
N GLU A 499 -8.05 16.73 -3.70
CA GLU A 499 -7.78 18.06 -3.16
C GLU A 499 -9.04 18.94 -3.24
N SER A 500 -9.31 19.67 -2.17
CA SER A 500 -10.21 20.84 -2.18
C SER A 500 -9.62 22.00 -2.98
N ALA A 501 -10.40 23.05 -3.23
CA ALA A 501 -9.86 24.27 -3.83
C ALA A 501 -8.80 24.90 -2.89
N PRO A 502 -7.73 25.50 -3.44
CA PRO A 502 -6.63 26.03 -2.64
C PRO A 502 -7.02 27.31 -1.91
N SER A 503 -6.61 27.40 -0.65
CA SER A 503 -6.62 28.63 0.14
C SER A 503 -5.20 29.19 0.23
N TRP A 504 -5.08 30.49 0.00
CA TRP A 504 -3.79 31.20 -0.04
C TRP A 504 -3.61 32.08 1.19
N ASP A 505 -2.36 32.41 1.51
CA ASP A 505 -1.99 33.26 2.65
C ASP A 505 -2.06 34.79 2.37
N ASP A 506 -2.61 35.20 1.23
CA ASP A 506 -2.60 36.57 0.70
C ASP A 506 -3.97 37.23 0.48
#